data_AF-A0A375D4R4-F1
#
_entry.id   AF-A0A375D4R4-F1
#
_cell.length_a   1.000
_cell.length_b   1.000
_cell.length_c   1.000
_cell.angle_alpha   90.00
_cell.angle_beta   90.00
_cell.angle_gamma   90.00
#
_symmetry.space_group_name_H-M   'P 1'
#
loop_
_entity.id
_entity.type
_entity.pdbx_description
1 polymer ?
#
loop_
_entity_poly.entity_id
_entity_poly.type
_entity_poly.pdbx_seq_one_letter_code
_entity_poly.pdbx_strand_id
1 'polypeptide(L)'
;MLRQSNRLIACYEELLRLSARMCEAAQREDWDGLATLQAGYVAEVKVLKSLQDDAARLTDEERRYRYRMLETILSQDAAIRNLVMPQLARLAELINSSRRRQGLHHAYQANATL
;
A
#
# COMPACT_ATOMS: atom_id res chain seq x y z
N MET A 1 -9.80 34.76 2.79
CA MET A 1 -9.10 34.44 1.53
C MET A 1 -8.34 33.15 1.75
N LEU A 2 -8.78 32.02 1.18
CA LEU A 2 -7.95 30.82 1.21
C LEU A 2 -6.71 31.09 0.35
N ARG A 3 -5.53 31.06 0.99
CA ARG A 3 -4.22 31.13 0.33
C ARG A 3 -4.18 30.13 -0.82
N GLN A 4 -3.51 30.48 -1.91
CA GLN A 4 -3.13 29.53 -2.97
C GLN A 4 -2.67 28.23 -2.32
N SER A 5 -3.35 27.12 -2.64
CA SER A 5 -3.05 25.81 -2.07
C SER A 5 -1.58 25.49 -2.30
N ASN A 6 -0.81 25.36 -1.23
CA ASN A 6 0.58 24.95 -1.33
C ASN A 6 0.60 23.54 -1.94
N ARG A 7 1.20 23.40 -3.12
CA ARG A 7 1.19 22.16 -3.90
C ARG A 7 1.79 20.98 -3.13
N LEU A 8 2.74 21.25 -2.25
CA LEU A 8 3.31 20.26 -1.32
C LEU A 8 2.25 19.77 -0.32
N ILE A 9 1.48 20.67 0.28
CA ILE A 9 0.40 20.32 1.22
C ILE A 9 -0.70 19.52 0.51
N ALA A 10 -1.12 19.96 -0.67
CA ALA A 10 -2.13 19.24 -1.46
C ALA A 10 -1.69 17.79 -1.78
N CYS A 11 -0.40 17.59 -2.06
CA CYS A 11 0.16 16.25 -2.28
C CYS A 11 0.08 15.35 -1.03
N TYR A 12 0.37 15.90 0.16
CA TYR A 12 0.18 15.17 1.43
C TYR A 12 -1.30 14.85 1.71
N GLU A 13 -2.21 15.77 1.42
CA GLU A 13 -3.65 15.54 1.58
C GLU A 13 -4.15 14.42 0.65
N GLU A 14 -3.65 14.38 -0.59
CA GLU A 14 -3.98 13.31 -1.51
C GLU A 14 -3.39 11.95 -1.09
N LEU A 15 -2.14 11.93 -0.62
CA LEU A 15 -1.54 10.73 -0.04
C LEU A 15 -2.35 10.20 1.14
N LEU A 16 -2.79 11.08 2.05
CA LEU A 16 -3.63 10.74 3.19
C LEU A 16 -4.96 10.13 2.75
N ARG A 17 -5.59 10.69 1.70
CA ARG A 17 -6.83 10.16 1.13
C ARG A 17 -6.61 8.79 0.49
N LEU A 18 -5.52 8.61 -0.24
CA LEU A 18 -5.18 7.34 -0.88
C LEU A 18 -4.87 6.26 0.15
N SER A 19 -4.06 6.54 1.18
CA SER A 19 -3.73 5.57 2.23
C SER A 19 -4.96 5.18 3.06
N ALA A 20 -5.91 6.09 3.28
CA ALA A 20 -7.18 5.76 3.94
C ALA A 20 -8.01 4.78 3.09
N ARG A 21 -8.17 5.06 1.80
CA ARG A 21 -8.90 4.17 0.86
C ARG A 21 -8.21 2.82 0.69
N MET A 22 -6.87 2.78 0.70
CA MET A 22 -6.12 1.52 0.69
C MET A 22 -6.37 0.71 1.95
N CYS A 23 -6.45 1.35 3.12
CA CYS A 23 -6.80 0.67 4.37
C CYS A 23 -8.21 0.07 4.30
N GLU A 24 -9.20 0.81 3.80
CA GLU A 24 -10.56 0.32 3.59
C GLU A 24 -10.61 -0.87 2.60
N ALA A 25 -9.89 -0.78 1.48
CA ALA A 25 -9.80 -1.87 0.51
C ALA A 25 -9.17 -3.13 1.12
N ALA A 26 -8.07 -2.97 1.88
CA ALA A 26 -7.41 -4.08 2.58
C ALA A 26 -8.33 -4.73 3.64
N GLN A 27 -9.10 -3.94 4.40
CA GLN A 27 -10.08 -4.45 5.37
C GLN A 27 -11.22 -5.24 4.71
N ARG A 28 -11.60 -4.85 3.49
CA ARG A 28 -12.63 -5.51 2.70
C ARG A 28 -12.10 -6.66 1.84
N GLU A 29 -10.81 -6.97 1.93
CA GLU A 29 -10.12 -7.95 1.07
C GLU A 29 -10.27 -7.65 -0.45
N ASP A 30 -10.47 -6.38 -0.81
CA ASP A 30 -10.53 -5.91 -2.20
C ASP A 30 -9.11 -5.72 -2.75
N TRP A 31 -8.47 -6.83 -3.13
CA TRP A 31 -7.07 -6.84 -3.56
C TRP A 31 -6.83 -6.10 -4.88
N ASP A 32 -7.78 -6.16 -5.81
CA ASP A 32 -7.68 -5.45 -7.10
C ASP A 32 -7.82 -3.93 -6.90
N GLY A 33 -8.78 -3.51 -6.07
CA GLY A 33 -8.93 -2.13 -5.64
C GLY A 33 -7.70 -1.61 -4.91
N LEU A 34 -7.15 -2.41 -3.98
CA LEU A 34 -5.92 -2.08 -3.26
C LEU A 34 -4.73 -1.89 -4.19
N ALA A 35 -4.53 -2.78 -5.17
CA ALA A 35 -3.45 -2.68 -6.15
C ALA A 35 -3.57 -1.42 -7.03
N THR A 36 -4.80 -1.10 -7.47
CA THR A 36 -5.10 0.10 -8.25
C THR A 36 -4.80 1.38 -7.46
N LEU A 37 -5.24 1.43 -6.20
CA LEU A 37 -4.98 2.57 -5.30
C LEU A 37 -3.49 2.72 -5.00
N GLN A 38 -2.77 1.62 -4.77
CA GLN A 38 -1.32 1.63 -4.54
C GLN A 38 -0.56 2.23 -5.73
N ALA A 39 -0.96 1.94 -6.96
CA ALA A 39 -0.34 2.55 -8.14
C ALA A 39 -0.49 4.08 -8.13
N GLY A 40 -1.67 4.59 -7.75
CA GLY A 40 -1.91 6.02 -7.54
C GLY A 40 -1.05 6.60 -6.42
N TYR A 41 -0.99 5.94 -5.27
CA TYR A 41 -0.17 6.36 -4.13
C TYR A 41 1.32 6.47 -4.51
N VAL A 42 1.85 5.47 -5.21
CA VAL A 42 3.25 5.50 -5.68
C VAL A 42 3.49 6.62 -6.68
N ALA A 43 2.54 6.93 -7.56
CA ALA A 43 2.64 8.07 -8.47
C ALA A 43 2.65 9.39 -7.69
N GLU A 44 1.78 9.55 -6.70
CA GLU A 44 1.70 10.75 -5.87
C GLU A 44 2.97 10.94 -5.02
N VAL A 45 3.55 9.86 -4.48
CA VAL A 45 4.86 9.92 -3.79
C VAL A 45 5.97 10.42 -4.72
N LYS A 46 5.93 10.12 -6.02
CA LYS A 46 6.92 10.65 -6.98
C LYS A 46 6.75 12.16 -7.17
N VAL A 47 5.50 12.64 -7.22
CA VAL A 47 5.20 14.08 -7.26
C VAL A 47 5.66 14.74 -5.96
N LEU A 48 5.40 14.12 -4.80
CA LEU A 48 5.85 14.64 -3.51
C LEU A 48 7.36 14.87 -3.49
N LYS A 49 8.13 13.92 -4.00
CA LYS A 49 9.60 14.01 -4.04
C LYS A 49 10.09 15.19 -4.88
N SER A 50 9.42 15.53 -5.98
CA SER A 50 9.81 16.69 -6.80
C SER A 50 9.43 18.04 -6.19
N LEU A 51 8.59 18.05 -5.14
CA LEU A 51 8.14 19.25 -4.43
C LEU A 51 8.85 19.45 -3.09
N GLN A 52 9.85 18.64 -2.73
CA GLN A 52 10.50 18.73 -1.41
C GLN A 52 11.14 20.09 -1.13
N ASP A 53 11.70 20.74 -2.15
CA ASP A 53 12.33 22.05 -2.01
C ASP A 53 11.32 23.15 -1.61
N ASP A 54 10.02 22.96 -1.89
CA ASP A 54 8.96 23.88 -1.48
C ASP A 54 8.69 23.83 0.04
N ALA A 55 9.25 22.85 0.77
CA ALA A 55 9.11 22.73 2.21
C ALA A 55 9.67 23.95 2.97
N ALA A 56 10.69 24.61 2.43
CA ALA A 56 11.28 25.81 3.01
C ALA A 56 10.32 27.00 3.01
N ARG A 57 9.33 26.99 2.10
CA ARG A 57 8.34 28.08 1.92
C ARG A 57 7.11 27.92 2.83
N LEU A 58 7.01 26.82 3.57
CA LEU A 58 5.92 26.58 4.50
C LEU A 58 5.99 27.55 5.69
N THR A 59 4.82 27.94 6.18
CA THR A 59 4.68 28.55 7.51
C THR A 59 4.83 27.49 8.60
N ASP A 60 5.01 27.92 9.86
CA ASP A 60 5.08 26.99 10.99
C ASP A 60 3.80 26.17 11.17
N GLU A 61 2.63 26.75 10.88
CA GLU A 61 1.38 26.00 10.95
C GLU A 61 1.28 24.94 9.85
N GLU A 62 1.67 25.28 8.63
CA GLU A 62 1.69 24.31 7.52
C GLU A 62 2.73 23.20 7.76
N ARG A 63 3.87 23.52 8.38
CA ARG A 63 4.85 22.50 8.82
C ARG A 63 4.24 21.53 9.83
N ARG A 64 3.60 22.04 10.89
CA ARG A 64 2.93 21.21 11.91
C ARG A 64 1.83 20.36 11.29
N TYR A 65 1.01 20.94 10.42
CA TYR A 65 -0.05 20.24 9.72
C TYR A 65 0.51 19.10 8.84
N ARG A 66 1.57 19.38 8.08
CA ARG A 66 2.29 18.35 7.29
C ARG A 66 2.79 17.19 8.15
N TYR A 67 3.38 17.48 9.32
CA TYR A 67 3.85 16.41 10.21
C TYR A 67 2.71 15.51 10.71
N ARG A 68 1.56 16.09 11.10
CA ARG A 68 0.38 15.31 11.51
C ARG A 68 -0.13 14.39 10.39
N MET A 69 -0.14 14.88 9.14
CA MET A 69 -0.52 14.07 7.98
C MET A 69 0.46 12.92 7.77
N LEU A 70 1.77 13.18 7.86
CA LEU A 70 2.80 12.14 7.68
C LEU A 70 2.68 11.05 8.74
N GLU A 71 2.48 11.40 10.01
CA GLU A 71 2.25 10.42 11.09
C GLU A 71 1.03 9.53 10.79
N THR A 72 -0.06 10.14 10.31
CA THR A 72 -1.29 9.42 9.97
C THR A 72 -1.08 8.48 8.77
N ILE A 73 -0.41 8.94 7.72
CA ILE A 73 -0.05 8.13 6.55
C ILE A 73 0.80 6.93 6.98
N LEU A 74 1.85 7.13 7.77
CA LEU A 74 2.71 6.04 8.24
C LEU A 74 1.96 5.02 9.09
N SER A 75 1.02 5.48 9.93
CA SER A 75 0.14 4.59 10.70
C SER A 75 -0.78 3.77 9.79
N GLN A 76 -1.34 4.39 8.74
CA GLN A 76 -2.18 3.69 7.77
C GLN A 76 -1.36 2.66 6.95
N ASP A 77 -0.16 3.02 6.51
CA ASP A 77 0.76 2.12 5.79
C ASP A 77 1.16 0.91 6.67
N ALA A 78 1.34 1.11 7.97
CA ALA A 78 1.56 0.01 8.91
C ALA A 78 0.33 -0.89 9.05
N ALA A 79 -0.87 -0.31 9.19
CA ALA A 79 -2.12 -1.05 9.27
C ALA A 79 -2.39 -1.89 8.00
N ILE A 80 -2.18 -1.31 6.81
CA ILE A 80 -2.30 -2.01 5.53
C ILE A 80 -1.37 -3.22 5.48
N ARG A 81 -0.09 -3.05 5.86
CA ARG A 81 0.86 -4.18 5.90
C ARG A 81 0.42 -5.28 6.86
N ASN A 82 -0.12 -4.92 8.03
CA ASN A 82 -0.61 -5.89 9.00
C ASN A 82 -1.81 -6.70 8.49
N LEU A 83 -2.62 -6.13 7.59
CA LEU A 83 -3.74 -6.83 6.94
C LEU A 83 -3.27 -7.71 5.78
N VAL A 84 -2.36 -7.20 4.94
CA VAL A 84 -1.97 -7.85 3.68
C VAL A 84 -0.98 -8.99 3.91
N MET A 85 0.02 -8.79 4.78
CA MET A 85 1.12 -9.76 4.93
C MET A 85 0.67 -11.16 5.37
N PRO A 86 -0.26 -11.34 6.34
CA PRO A 86 -0.75 -12.67 6.71
C PRO A 86 -1.47 -13.38 5.56
N GLN A 87 -2.24 -12.64 4.76
CA GLN A 87 -2.99 -13.22 3.63
C GLN A 87 -2.05 -13.70 2.52
N LEU A 88 -0.98 -12.94 2.25
CA LEU A 88 0.07 -13.38 1.32
C LEU A 88 0.82 -14.63 1.81
N ALA A 89 1.14 -14.69 3.11
CA ALA A 89 1.77 -15.87 3.71
C ALA A 89 0.88 -17.11 3.54
N ARG A 90 -0.42 -16.99 3.85
CA ARG A 90 -1.41 -18.05 3.68
C ARG A 90 -1.52 -18.53 2.23
N LEU A 91 -1.54 -17.60 1.27
CA LEU A 91 -1.60 -17.94 -0.15
C LEU A 91 -0.35 -18.71 -0.60
N ALA A 92 0.84 -18.28 -0.15
CA ALA A 92 2.09 -18.97 -0.44
C ALA A 92 2.09 -20.42 0.09
N GLU A 93 1.57 -20.65 1.30
CA GLU A 93 1.40 -21.99 1.87
C GLU A 93 0.46 -22.88 1.04
N LEU A 94 -0.68 -22.34 0.59
CA LEU A 94 -1.65 -23.07 -0.24
C LEU A 94 -1.07 -23.47 -1.60
N ILE A 95 -0.32 -22.57 -2.24
CA ILE A 95 0.37 -22.86 -3.50
C ILE A 95 1.42 -23.95 -3.30
N ASN A 96 2.25 -23.83 -2.26
CA ASN A 96 3.31 -24.79 -1.96
C ASN A 96 2.76 -26.19 -1.63
N SER A 97 1.69 -26.27 -0.83
CA SER A 97 1.04 -27.54 -0.53
C SER A 97 0.41 -28.20 -1.77
N SER A 98 -0.16 -27.41 -2.67
CA SER A 98 -0.74 -27.90 -3.93
C SER A 98 0.32 -28.45 -4.88
N ARG A 99 1.47 -27.76 -5.01
CA ARG A 99 2.62 -28.26 -5.79
C ARG A 99 3.17 -29.58 -5.24
N ARG A 100 3.28 -29.71 -3.91
CA ARG A 100 3.70 -30.96 -3.26
C ARG A 100 2.73 -32.11 -3.55
N ARG A 101 1.42 -31.86 -3.51
CA ARG A 101 0.39 -32.87 -3.84
C ARG A 101 0.49 -33.34 -5.29
N GLN A 102 0.67 -32.41 -6.24
CA GLN A 102 0.87 -32.75 -7.65
C GLN A 102 2.13 -33.60 -7.86
N GLY A 103 3.24 -33.25 -7.21
CA GLY A 103 4.49 -34.01 -7.29
C GLY A 103 4.34 -35.46 -6.79
N LEU A 104 3.66 -35.67 -5.66
CA LEU A 104 3.36 -37.01 -5.14
C LEU A 104 2.47 -37.80 -6.11
N HIS A 105 1.42 -37.17 -6.65
CA HIS A 105 0.52 -37.81 -7.61
C HIS A 105 1.26 -38.28 -8.87
N HIS A 106 2.16 -37.45 -9.41
CA HIS A 106 3.00 -37.84 -10.54
C HIS A 106 3.96 -38.99 -10.20
N ALA A 107 4.57 -39.00 -9.01
CA ALA A 107 5.47 -40.07 -8.58
C ALA A 107 4.74 -41.42 -8.43
N TYR A 108 3.54 -41.42 -7.84
CA TYR A 108 2.74 -42.65 -7.70
C TYR A 108 2.21 -43.15 -9.05
N GLN A 109 1.82 -42.27 -9.97
CA GLN A 109 1.42 -42.67 -11.32
C GLN A 109 2.57 -43.26 -12.14
N ALA A 110 3.77 -42.68 -12.05
CA ALA A 110 4.96 -43.20 -12.73
C ALA A 110 5.34 -44.61 -12.23
N ASN A 111 5.18 -44.87 -10.92
CA ASN A 111 5.41 -46.19 -10.33
C ASN A 111 4.28 -47.20 -10.58
N ALA A 112 3.06 -46.76 -10.90
CA ALA A 112 1.93 -47.64 -11.20
C ALA A 112 1.89 -48.11 -12.67
N THR A 113 2.75 -47.57 -13.54
CA THR A 113 2.87 -47.92 -14.96
C THR A 113 4.08 -48.82 -15.29
N LEU A 114 4.72 -49.41 -14.29
CA LEU A 114 5.78 -50.43 -14.42
C LEU A 114 5.28 -51.77 -13.89
#